data_AF-A0A7Y1SY60-F1
#
_entry.id   AF-A0A7Y1SY60-F1
#
_cell.length_a   1.000
_cell.length_b   1.000
_cell.length_c   1.000
_cell.angle_alpha   90.00
_cell.angle_beta   90.00
_cell.angle_gamma   90.00
#
_symmetry.space_group_name_H-M   'P 1'
#
loop_
_entity.id
_entity.type
_entity.pdbx_description
1 polymer ?
#
loop_
_entity_poly.entity_id
_entity_poly.type
_entity_poly.pdbx_seq_one_letter_code
_entity_poly.pdbx_strand_id
1 'polypeptide(L)'
;MQSIPIKRSAARFFPDPHRVITKPFLPGEQVFPDGHSRAAGIINRIMEMPEAEVASTLAATWDEFGQRHDDFTNILARGFDNVAHNLETPDDIMPERKLLIGAYFTHEYSIEAAALSNPSMVLAPDQTGLNKGEARFIMSLRAIGEGHISSIEFRSGVVDEVGNIEIDKPKQHAVTGTKRAPIYDKLVFQAKLEELEAMNDITRLCLDPLPMHFTFEELEAAILDLDNQGIDRTIAFQTIKIMHWLASSNYRSSFPPDSELSERVIFPQGPTESHGMEDARFVRFTENDGTVVYYATYTAYDGVKILPQLIETTDFISFRMATLNGKAAQNKGIALFPRKIGDRYAAVSRQDNENNYLMLSDNVRFWTEAERIQIPARPWELIQIGNSGSPLETEAGWLVITHGVGPMRRYTLGAILLDLEDPSRVIGHLREPLLVPNEHERDGYVPNVVYSCGGMIHNDLLVIPYGFSDMGAAVASASVDDVLTALTG
;
A
#
# COMPACT_ATOMS: atom_id res chain seq x y z
N MET A 1 14.25 29.86 -22.86
CA MET A 1 13.88 29.42 -21.50
C MET A 1 14.93 28.41 -21.09
N GLN A 2 15.57 28.61 -19.94
CA GLN A 2 16.67 27.76 -19.50
C GLN A 2 16.09 26.44 -18.98
N SER A 3 16.61 25.30 -19.44
CA SER A 3 16.21 23.99 -18.94
C SER A 3 16.64 23.83 -17.49
N ILE A 4 15.73 23.39 -16.61
CA ILE A 4 16.04 23.10 -15.20
C ILE A 4 17.10 21.99 -15.17
N PRO A 5 18.27 22.20 -14.55
CA PRO A 5 19.28 21.15 -14.41
C PRO A 5 18.76 20.02 -13.51
N ILE A 6 18.70 18.80 -14.06
CA ILE A 6 18.31 17.60 -13.30
C ILE A 6 19.52 16.68 -13.13
N LYS A 7 19.82 16.31 -11.88
CA LYS A 7 20.82 15.31 -11.54
C LYS A 7 20.12 13.98 -11.26
N ARG A 8 20.35 12.96 -12.09
CA ARG A 8 19.93 11.58 -11.78
C ARG A 8 20.97 10.93 -10.87
N SER A 9 20.52 10.32 -9.78
CA SER A 9 21.36 9.51 -8.91
C SER A 9 21.79 8.22 -9.62
N ALA A 10 22.89 7.62 -9.16
CA ALA A 10 23.31 6.27 -9.53
C ALA A 10 22.42 5.18 -8.89
N ALA A 11 21.65 5.52 -7.85
CA ALA A 11 20.72 4.59 -7.21
C ALA A 11 19.69 4.06 -8.21
N ARG A 12 19.56 2.73 -8.28
CA ARG A 12 18.61 2.00 -9.11
C ARG A 12 18.01 0.86 -8.30
N PHE A 13 16.71 0.69 -8.42
CA PHE A 13 15.94 -0.36 -7.77
C PHE A 13 15.35 -1.23 -8.86
N PHE A 14 15.66 -2.52 -8.82
CA PHE A 14 15.15 -3.51 -9.75
C PHE A 14 14.46 -4.63 -8.98
N PRO A 15 13.52 -5.33 -9.62
CA PRO A 15 12.95 -6.59 -9.15
C PRO A 15 14.02 -7.57 -8.66
N ASP A 16 13.83 -8.17 -7.48
CA ASP A 16 14.65 -9.28 -6.99
C ASP A 16 13.76 -10.52 -6.76
N PRO A 17 13.76 -11.50 -7.67
CA PRO A 17 12.91 -12.69 -7.54
C PRO A 17 13.31 -13.58 -6.35
N HIS A 18 14.49 -13.37 -5.76
CA HIS A 18 14.94 -14.13 -4.60
C HIS A 18 14.22 -13.73 -3.30
N ARG A 19 13.60 -12.55 -3.27
CA ARG A 19 12.81 -12.09 -2.13
C ARG A 19 11.43 -12.73 -2.17
N VAL A 20 11.20 -13.58 -1.18
CA VAL A 20 10.01 -14.42 -1.11
C VAL A 20 9.37 -14.32 0.26
N ILE A 21 8.06 -14.46 0.28
CA ILE A 21 7.27 -14.73 1.49
C ILE A 21 6.68 -16.12 1.37
N THR A 22 6.12 -16.65 2.45
CA THR A 22 5.33 -17.90 2.39
C THR A 22 3.84 -17.65 2.32
N LYS A 23 3.14 -18.44 1.52
CA LYS A 23 1.67 -18.43 1.44
C LYS A 23 1.10 -19.84 1.60
N PRO A 24 -0.13 -19.98 2.12
CA PRO A 24 -0.83 -21.25 2.09
C PRO A 24 -0.91 -21.81 0.66
N PHE A 25 -0.53 -23.07 0.50
CA PHE A 25 -0.70 -23.82 -0.75
C PHE A 25 -1.79 -24.86 -0.54
N LEU A 26 -2.98 -24.62 -1.07
CA LEU A 26 -4.11 -25.55 -0.97
C LEU A 26 -4.40 -26.14 -2.36
N PRO A 27 -3.69 -27.21 -2.77
CA PRO A 27 -3.83 -27.76 -4.10
C PRO A 27 -5.23 -28.36 -4.31
N GLY A 28 -6.06 -27.62 -5.04
CA GLY A 28 -7.39 -28.03 -5.51
C GLY A 28 -8.43 -28.17 -4.39
N GLU A 29 -9.31 -27.17 -4.26
CA GLU A 29 -10.67 -27.34 -3.71
C GLU A 29 -11.56 -28.25 -4.61
N GLN A 30 -10.98 -28.86 -5.64
CA GLN A 30 -11.63 -29.86 -6.47
C GLN A 30 -11.88 -31.11 -5.63
N VAL A 31 -13.12 -31.25 -5.19
CA VAL A 31 -13.69 -32.53 -4.79
C VAL A 31 -13.79 -33.38 -6.05
N PHE A 32 -13.03 -34.47 -6.11
CA PHE A 32 -13.15 -35.43 -7.21
C PHE A 32 -14.57 -36.02 -7.20
N PRO A 33 -15.06 -36.60 -8.33
CA PRO A 33 -16.40 -37.18 -8.40
C PRO A 33 -16.71 -38.26 -7.35
N ASP A 34 -15.68 -38.81 -6.69
CA ASP A 34 -15.75 -39.78 -5.60
C ASP A 34 -15.84 -39.15 -4.20
N GLY A 35 -15.84 -37.82 -4.08
CA GLY A 35 -15.95 -37.09 -2.82
C GLY A 35 -14.61 -36.79 -2.12
N HIS A 36 -13.47 -37.24 -2.65
CA HIS A 36 -12.16 -36.98 -2.05
C HIS A 36 -11.58 -35.62 -2.49
N SER A 37 -10.95 -34.90 -1.57
CA SER A 37 -10.16 -33.70 -1.89
C SER A 37 -8.70 -34.07 -2.14
N ARG A 38 -8.03 -33.37 -3.06
CA ARG A 38 -6.59 -33.57 -3.32
C ARG A 38 -5.75 -33.30 -2.06
N ALA A 39 -6.17 -32.36 -1.23
CA ALA A 39 -5.55 -32.07 0.07
C ALA A 39 -5.59 -33.30 0.99
N ALA A 40 -6.75 -33.92 1.18
CA ALA A 40 -6.89 -35.13 2.00
C ALA A 40 -6.01 -36.28 1.46
N GLY A 41 -5.94 -36.44 0.14
CA GLY A 41 -5.06 -37.46 -0.47
C GLY A 41 -3.56 -37.23 -0.24
N ILE A 42 -3.10 -35.97 -0.16
CA ILE A 42 -1.72 -35.65 0.22
C ILE A 42 -1.49 -35.99 1.69
N ILE A 43 -2.38 -35.57 2.58
CA ILE A 43 -2.29 -35.84 4.01
C ILE A 43 -2.24 -37.34 4.28
N ASN A 44 -3.12 -38.15 3.67
CA ASN A 44 -3.14 -39.59 3.86
C ASN A 44 -1.82 -40.26 3.45
N ARG A 45 -1.25 -39.87 2.29
CA ARG A 45 0.07 -40.38 1.88
C ARG A 45 1.15 -40.01 2.87
N ILE A 46 1.14 -38.79 3.39
CA ILE A 46 2.09 -38.38 4.43
C ILE A 46 1.86 -39.19 5.70
N MET A 47 0.63 -39.47 6.12
CA MET A 47 0.33 -40.29 7.30
C MET A 47 0.79 -41.75 7.15
N GLU A 48 0.81 -42.29 5.93
CA GLU A 48 1.31 -43.63 5.62
C GLU A 48 2.86 -43.72 5.55
N MET A 49 3.57 -42.58 5.49
CA MET A 49 5.04 -42.57 5.43
C MET A 49 5.64 -43.15 6.72
N PRO A 50 6.67 -44.03 6.65
CA PRO A 50 7.46 -44.42 7.81
C PRO A 50 8.10 -43.21 8.49
N GLU A 51 8.21 -43.21 9.83
CA GLU A 51 8.77 -42.07 10.59
C GLU A 51 10.19 -41.68 10.13
N ALA A 52 11.02 -42.65 9.74
CA ALA A 52 12.36 -42.38 9.22
C ALA A 52 12.34 -41.57 7.92
N GLU A 53 11.33 -41.79 7.05
CA GLU A 53 11.17 -41.07 5.79
C GLU A 53 10.61 -39.65 6.03
N VAL A 54 9.72 -39.50 7.01
CA VAL A 54 9.24 -38.18 7.47
C VAL A 54 10.40 -37.32 7.94
N ALA A 55 11.23 -37.87 8.84
CA ALA A 55 12.38 -37.16 9.39
C ALA A 55 13.39 -36.77 8.30
N SER A 56 13.73 -37.68 7.38
CA SER A 56 14.67 -37.37 6.29
C SER A 56 14.11 -36.35 5.29
N THR A 57 12.82 -36.41 4.98
CA THR A 57 12.18 -35.46 4.06
C THR A 57 12.07 -34.07 4.66
N LEU A 58 11.70 -33.98 5.94
CA LEU A 58 11.66 -32.72 6.67
C LEU A 58 13.05 -32.09 6.79
N ALA A 59 14.09 -32.89 7.08
CA ALA A 59 15.47 -32.41 7.12
C ALA A 59 15.93 -31.86 5.77
N ALA A 60 15.66 -32.56 4.67
CA ALA A 60 15.98 -32.07 3.32
C ALA A 60 15.25 -30.75 2.99
N THR A 61 13.99 -30.63 3.39
CA THR A 61 13.21 -29.39 3.24
C THR A 61 13.82 -28.25 4.06
N TRP A 62 14.31 -28.53 5.27
CA TRP A 62 14.99 -27.54 6.09
C TRP A 62 16.30 -27.05 5.46
N ASP A 63 17.10 -27.97 4.91
CA ASP A 63 18.36 -27.64 4.25
C ASP A 63 18.16 -26.74 3.02
N GLU A 64 17.07 -26.96 2.26
CA GLU A 64 16.76 -26.18 1.07
C GLU A 64 16.11 -24.82 1.37
N PHE A 65 15.17 -24.76 2.32
CA PHE A 65 14.30 -23.60 2.52
C PHE A 65 14.52 -22.87 3.85
N GLY A 66 15.09 -23.52 4.87
CA GLY A 66 15.14 -22.99 6.23
C GLY A 66 15.92 -21.67 6.37
N GLN A 67 16.95 -21.45 5.54
CA GLN A 67 17.73 -20.20 5.55
C GLN A 67 17.08 -19.06 4.74
N ARG A 68 15.99 -19.34 4.01
CA ARG A 68 15.29 -18.35 3.18
C ARG A 68 14.18 -17.62 3.92
N HIS A 69 13.85 -18.05 5.15
CA HIS A 69 12.75 -17.49 5.95
C HIS A 69 13.15 -17.36 7.42
N ASP A 70 12.65 -16.32 8.07
CA ASP A 70 12.70 -16.23 9.53
C ASP A 70 11.66 -17.16 10.17
N ASP A 71 12.06 -17.85 11.23
CA ASP A 71 11.20 -18.78 12.00
C ASP A 71 10.47 -19.81 11.11
N PHE A 72 11.26 -20.56 10.33
CA PHE A 72 10.73 -21.58 9.41
C PHE A 72 9.87 -22.64 10.13
N THR A 73 10.18 -22.98 11.38
CA THR A 73 9.36 -23.90 12.19
C THR A 73 7.92 -23.40 12.34
N ASN A 74 7.73 -22.13 12.72
CA ASN A 74 6.39 -21.56 12.88
C ASN A 74 5.65 -21.37 11.54
N ILE A 75 6.39 -21.11 10.45
CA ILE A 75 5.82 -21.14 9.09
C ILE A 75 5.20 -22.51 8.80
N LEU A 76 5.96 -23.59 9.02
CA LEU A 76 5.46 -24.95 8.80
C LEU A 76 4.30 -25.29 9.73
N ALA A 77 4.37 -24.90 11.01
CA ALA A 77 3.27 -25.12 11.96
C ALA A 77 1.97 -24.44 11.50
N ARG A 78 2.02 -23.19 11.03
CA ARG A 78 0.85 -22.51 10.45
C ARG A 78 0.32 -23.20 9.20
N GLY A 79 1.21 -23.74 8.37
CA GLY A 79 0.84 -24.57 7.22
C GLY A 79 0.01 -25.79 7.63
N PHE A 80 0.37 -26.45 8.73
CA PHE A 80 -0.39 -27.56 9.29
C PHE A 80 -1.74 -27.11 9.82
N ASP A 81 -1.80 -26.03 10.59
CA ASP A 81 -3.05 -25.51 11.17
C ASP A 81 -4.10 -25.20 10.08
N ASN A 82 -3.66 -24.70 8.93
CA ASN A 82 -4.54 -24.44 7.78
C ASN A 82 -5.27 -25.69 7.26
N VAL A 83 -4.72 -26.89 7.47
CA VAL A 83 -5.27 -28.15 6.96
C VAL A 83 -5.65 -29.15 8.05
N ALA A 84 -5.41 -28.83 9.33
CA ALA A 84 -5.67 -29.70 10.46
C ALA A 84 -7.12 -30.20 10.53
N HIS A 85 -8.08 -29.41 10.03
CA HIS A 85 -9.50 -29.78 9.93
C HIS A 85 -9.79 -30.98 9.02
N ASN A 86 -8.83 -31.41 8.19
CA ASN A 86 -8.93 -32.61 7.35
C ASN A 86 -8.53 -33.89 8.10
N LEU A 87 -8.09 -33.79 9.35
CA LEU A 87 -7.64 -34.90 10.19
C LEU A 87 -8.64 -35.15 11.32
N GLU A 88 -8.89 -36.42 11.66
CA GLU A 88 -9.79 -36.78 12.76
C GLU A 88 -9.16 -36.50 14.13
N THR A 89 -7.86 -36.82 14.29
CA THR A 89 -7.11 -36.68 15.55
C THR A 89 -5.81 -35.90 15.34
N PRO A 90 -5.88 -34.61 14.96
CA PRO A 90 -4.68 -33.81 14.68
C PRO A 90 -3.75 -33.68 15.89
N ASP A 91 -4.28 -33.71 17.12
CA ASP A 91 -3.48 -33.54 18.34
C ASP A 91 -2.53 -34.73 18.60
N ASP A 92 -2.89 -35.93 18.15
CA ASP A 92 -2.13 -37.17 18.38
C ASP A 92 -0.94 -37.36 17.42
N ILE A 93 -0.80 -36.49 16.42
CA ILE A 93 0.24 -36.59 15.40
C ILE A 93 1.59 -36.12 15.93
N MET A 94 2.65 -36.88 15.63
CA MET A 94 4.03 -36.54 16.00
C MET A 94 4.46 -35.17 15.45
N PRO A 95 5.22 -34.35 16.20
CA PRO A 95 5.59 -32.99 15.80
C PRO A 95 6.26 -32.87 14.42
N GLU A 96 7.21 -33.76 14.10
CA GLU A 96 7.91 -33.76 12.81
C GLU A 96 6.94 -33.99 11.64
N ARG A 97 5.96 -34.88 11.83
CA ARG A 97 4.94 -35.16 10.82
C ARG A 97 3.98 -33.97 10.63
N LYS A 98 3.63 -33.26 11.72
CA LYS A 98 2.87 -31.99 11.63
C LYS A 98 3.62 -30.96 10.79
N LEU A 99 4.92 -30.76 11.06
CA LEU A 99 5.75 -29.83 10.30
C LEU A 99 5.88 -30.24 8.83
N LEU A 100 6.05 -31.54 8.54
CA LEU A 100 6.12 -32.02 7.17
C LEU A 100 4.80 -31.81 6.42
N ILE A 101 3.65 -32.11 7.04
CA ILE A 101 2.34 -31.78 6.47
C ILE A 101 2.30 -30.28 6.16
N GLY A 102 2.66 -29.43 7.13
CA GLY A 102 2.72 -28.00 6.95
C GLY A 102 3.59 -27.53 5.77
N ALA A 103 4.73 -28.19 5.53
CA ALA A 103 5.59 -27.91 4.39
C ALA A 103 4.91 -28.19 3.05
N TYR A 104 4.18 -29.29 2.92
CA TYR A 104 3.44 -29.62 1.69
C TYR A 104 2.27 -28.66 1.41
N PHE A 105 1.77 -27.94 2.43
CA PHE A 105 0.69 -26.96 2.30
C PHE A 105 1.18 -25.51 2.43
N THR A 106 2.47 -25.28 2.20
CA THR A 106 3.10 -23.96 2.15
C THR A 106 3.91 -23.84 0.86
N HIS A 107 3.86 -22.67 0.20
CA HIS A 107 4.75 -22.37 -0.93
C HIS A 107 5.42 -21.01 -0.75
N GLU A 108 6.58 -20.85 -1.38
CA GLU A 108 7.22 -19.54 -1.55
C GLU A 108 6.50 -18.73 -2.62
N TYR A 109 6.31 -17.45 -2.36
CA TYR A 109 5.73 -16.48 -3.28
C TYR A 109 6.71 -15.33 -3.46
N SER A 110 7.12 -15.06 -4.69
CA SER A 110 8.03 -13.95 -4.98
C SER A 110 7.27 -12.63 -5.08
N ILE A 111 7.63 -11.70 -4.19
CA ILE A 111 6.88 -10.44 -3.94
C ILE A 111 7.23 -9.31 -4.89
N GLU A 112 8.43 -9.32 -5.46
CA GLU A 112 8.92 -8.31 -6.39
C GLU A 112 9.57 -8.94 -7.63
N ALA A 113 8.99 -10.02 -8.17
CA ALA A 113 9.53 -10.71 -9.34
C ALA A 113 9.34 -9.95 -10.67
N ALA A 114 8.24 -9.20 -10.82
CA ALA A 114 7.85 -8.62 -12.10
C ALA A 114 8.28 -7.16 -12.25
N ALA A 115 8.05 -6.34 -11.22
CA ALA A 115 8.36 -4.92 -11.23
C ALA A 115 8.53 -4.36 -9.81
N LEU A 116 9.33 -3.29 -9.69
CA LEU A 116 9.48 -2.51 -8.47
C LEU A 116 9.42 -1.02 -8.83
N SER A 117 8.24 -0.41 -8.68
CA SER A 117 7.92 0.89 -9.31
C SER A 117 7.19 1.83 -8.34
N ASN A 118 6.75 2.97 -8.88
CA ASN A 118 5.84 3.95 -8.26
C ASN A 118 6.26 4.37 -6.85
N PRO A 119 7.51 4.84 -6.65
CA PRO A 119 8.02 5.13 -5.34
C PRO A 119 7.44 6.41 -4.74
N SER A 120 7.33 6.44 -3.42
CA SER A 120 7.05 7.63 -2.60
C SER A 120 8.10 7.73 -1.51
N MET A 121 8.54 8.94 -1.15
CA MET A 121 9.63 9.14 -0.19
C MET A 121 9.24 10.17 0.88
N VAL A 122 9.54 9.85 2.13
CA VAL A 122 9.33 10.69 3.31
C VAL A 122 10.52 10.65 4.25
N LEU A 123 10.68 11.68 5.09
CA LEU A 123 11.68 11.67 6.16
C LEU A 123 11.39 10.54 7.17
N ALA A 124 12.42 9.77 7.49
CA ALA A 124 12.32 8.70 8.49
C ALA A 124 12.04 9.29 9.90
N PRO A 125 11.32 8.57 10.78
CA PRO A 125 11.08 9.04 12.16
C PRO A 125 12.38 9.25 12.94
N ASP A 126 13.34 8.32 12.79
CA ASP A 126 14.64 8.40 13.42
C ASP A 126 15.66 9.09 12.50
N GLN A 127 16.24 10.20 12.98
CA GLN A 127 17.30 10.97 12.33
C GLN A 127 18.61 10.97 13.14
N THR A 128 18.71 10.11 14.16
CA THR A 128 19.92 10.02 14.99
C THR A 128 21.09 9.41 14.22
N GLY A 129 22.31 9.73 14.64
CA GLY A 129 23.56 9.20 14.07
C GLY A 129 23.95 9.76 12.69
N LEU A 130 23.26 10.78 12.20
CA LEU A 130 23.55 11.42 10.92
C LEU A 130 24.57 12.56 11.05
N ASN A 131 25.34 12.78 9.98
CA ASN A 131 26.19 13.96 9.87
C ASN A 131 25.33 15.22 9.65
N LYS A 132 25.92 16.39 9.91
CA LYS A 132 25.24 17.66 9.62
C LYS A 132 24.94 17.75 8.11
N GLY A 133 23.70 18.06 7.77
CA GLY A 133 23.25 18.17 6.37
C GLY A 133 22.77 16.85 5.77
N GLU A 134 22.83 15.74 6.48
CA GLU A 134 22.22 14.48 6.06
C GLU A 134 20.78 14.36 6.56
N ALA A 135 19.96 13.64 5.79
CA ALA A 135 18.63 13.21 6.21
C ALA A 135 18.39 11.75 5.83
N ARG A 136 17.88 10.98 6.79
CA ARG A 136 17.43 9.60 6.55
C ARG A 136 16.02 9.62 5.98
N PHE A 137 15.79 8.85 4.94
CA PHE A 137 14.47 8.72 4.32
C PHE A 137 13.95 7.29 4.38
N ILE A 138 12.63 7.18 4.26
CA ILE A 138 11.93 5.94 3.97
C ILE A 138 11.30 6.12 2.59
N MET A 139 11.47 5.12 1.73
CA MET A 139 10.88 5.07 0.41
C MET A 139 9.98 3.84 0.30
N SER A 140 8.69 4.04 0.06
CA SER A 140 7.77 2.96 -0.28
C SER A 140 7.82 2.70 -1.78
N LEU A 141 7.70 1.44 -2.20
CA LEU A 141 7.64 1.01 -3.59
C LEU A 141 6.43 0.09 -3.79
N ARG A 142 5.85 0.15 -5.00
CA ARG A 142 4.92 -0.87 -5.47
C ARG A 142 5.74 -2.06 -5.98
N ALA A 143 5.71 -3.16 -5.24
CA ALA A 143 6.31 -4.43 -5.62
C ALA A 143 5.26 -5.30 -6.32
N ILE A 144 5.54 -5.74 -7.55
CA ILE A 144 4.66 -6.61 -8.33
C ILE A 144 5.25 -8.01 -8.33
N GLY A 145 4.54 -8.94 -7.69
CA GLY A 145 4.97 -10.31 -7.52
C GLY A 145 4.40 -11.29 -8.54
N GLU A 146 4.53 -12.58 -8.23
CA GLU A 146 3.90 -13.66 -8.99
C GLU A 146 2.38 -13.42 -9.17
N GLY A 147 1.86 -13.71 -10.37
CA GLY A 147 0.44 -13.50 -10.66
C GLY A 147 0.01 -12.02 -10.75
N HIS A 148 0.96 -11.09 -10.82
CA HIS A 148 0.74 -9.63 -10.89
C HIS A 148 0.04 -9.02 -9.66
N ILE A 149 0.08 -9.70 -8.52
CA ILE A 149 -0.43 -9.13 -7.27
C ILE A 149 0.58 -8.12 -6.75
N SER A 150 0.09 -6.90 -6.49
CA SER A 150 0.93 -5.81 -5.99
C SER A 150 0.91 -5.73 -4.48
N SER A 151 2.05 -5.42 -3.88
CA SER A 151 2.23 -5.14 -2.46
C SER A 151 3.05 -3.86 -2.26
N ILE A 152 3.12 -3.37 -1.02
CA ILE A 152 3.94 -2.22 -0.67
C ILE A 152 5.17 -2.71 0.08
N GLU A 153 6.34 -2.39 -0.47
CA GLU A 153 7.64 -2.65 0.13
C GLU A 153 8.35 -1.36 0.50
N PHE A 154 9.35 -1.46 1.37
CA PHE A 154 10.14 -0.32 1.81
C PHE A 154 11.62 -0.47 1.48
N ARG A 155 12.26 0.67 1.23
CA ARG A 155 13.71 0.87 1.25
C ARG A 155 14.00 2.08 2.12
N SER A 156 15.20 2.12 2.69
CA SER A 156 15.71 3.28 3.42
C SER A 156 17.08 3.68 2.92
N GLY A 157 17.50 4.87 3.30
CA GLY A 157 18.80 5.40 2.95
C GLY A 157 19.00 6.79 3.51
N VAL A 158 20.12 7.39 3.14
CA VAL A 158 20.50 8.75 3.54
C VAL A 158 20.70 9.60 2.30
N VAL A 159 20.19 10.82 2.35
CA VAL A 159 20.49 11.89 1.39
C VAL A 159 21.39 12.92 2.05
N ASP A 160 22.52 13.26 1.39
CA ASP A 160 23.45 14.28 1.88
C ASP A 160 23.07 15.70 1.43
N GLU A 161 23.85 16.70 1.85
CA GLU A 161 23.60 18.12 1.56
C GLU A 161 23.70 18.51 0.08
N VAL A 162 24.33 17.68 -0.75
CA VAL A 162 24.45 17.90 -2.20
C VAL A 162 23.62 16.90 -3.02
N GLY A 163 22.70 16.19 -2.35
CA GLY A 163 21.73 15.29 -2.96
C GLY A 163 22.31 13.96 -3.43
N ASN A 164 23.47 13.52 -2.92
CA ASN A 164 23.90 12.14 -3.11
C ASN A 164 23.05 11.22 -2.23
N ILE A 165 22.72 10.04 -2.78
CA ILE A 165 21.85 9.06 -2.15
C ILE A 165 22.66 7.81 -1.84
N GLU A 166 22.72 7.45 -0.56
CA GLU A 166 23.19 6.15 -0.09
C GLU A 166 21.99 5.30 0.30
N ILE A 167 21.90 4.08 -0.25
CA ILE A 167 20.78 3.16 -0.01
C ILE A 167 21.22 2.06 0.95
N ASP A 168 20.42 1.81 1.98
CA ASP A 168 20.63 0.68 2.87
C ASP A 168 20.45 -0.63 2.09
N LYS A 169 21.37 -1.58 2.31
CA LYS A 169 21.28 -2.89 1.64
C LYS A 169 20.02 -3.61 2.11
N PRO A 170 19.07 -3.95 1.21
CA PRO A 170 17.87 -4.66 1.60
C PRO A 170 18.23 -6.08 2.07
N LYS A 171 17.49 -6.57 3.07
CA LYS A 171 17.56 -7.97 3.48
C LYS A 171 16.90 -8.85 2.44
N GLN A 172 17.42 -10.07 2.31
CA GLN A 172 16.81 -11.09 1.45
C GLN A 172 15.50 -11.61 2.06
N HIS A 173 15.45 -11.70 3.39
CA HIS A 173 14.26 -12.10 4.12
C HIS A 173 13.15 -11.05 3.97
N ALA A 174 11.93 -11.55 3.89
CA ALA A 174 10.74 -10.73 3.80
C ALA A 174 9.64 -11.35 4.67
N VAL A 175 8.92 -10.50 5.38
CA VAL A 175 7.86 -10.89 6.29
C VAL A 175 6.61 -10.07 6.00
N THR A 176 5.44 -10.71 6.12
CA THR A 176 4.16 -10.01 6.06
C THR A 176 3.67 -9.71 7.47
N GLY A 177 3.00 -8.57 7.63
CA GLY A 177 2.50 -8.15 8.94
C GLY A 177 1.36 -9.05 9.42
N THR A 178 1.19 -9.17 10.74
CA THR A 178 0.07 -9.93 11.31
C THR A 178 -1.21 -9.09 11.28
N LYS A 179 -2.25 -9.58 10.59
CA LYS A 179 -3.56 -8.94 10.53
C LYS A 179 -4.28 -9.00 11.89
N ARG A 180 -4.85 -7.89 12.33
CA ARG A 180 -5.78 -7.82 13.46
C ARG A 180 -6.96 -6.91 13.14
N ALA A 181 -8.13 -7.24 13.69
CA ALA A 181 -9.28 -6.34 13.62
C ALA A 181 -8.94 -5.00 14.33
N PRO A 182 -9.36 -3.85 13.78
CA PRO A 182 -9.21 -2.57 14.44
C PRO A 182 -10.34 -2.38 15.46
N ILE A 183 -10.26 -1.28 16.21
CA ILE A 183 -11.44 -0.70 16.86
C ILE A 183 -12.17 0.15 15.81
N TYR A 184 -13.46 -0.12 15.63
CA TYR A 184 -14.32 0.58 14.69
C TYR A 184 -14.95 1.80 15.36
N ASP A 185 -15.13 2.87 14.59
CA ASP A 185 -15.93 4.03 15.00
C ASP A 185 -17.31 3.88 14.36
N LYS A 186 -18.38 3.88 15.17
CA LYS A 186 -19.74 3.62 14.68
C LYS A 186 -20.23 4.69 13.71
N LEU A 187 -19.90 5.98 13.88
CA LEU A 187 -20.33 7.01 12.92
C LEU A 187 -19.62 6.82 11.58
N VAL A 188 -18.33 6.49 11.61
CA VAL A 188 -17.57 6.22 10.39
C VAL A 188 -18.10 4.98 9.67
N PHE A 189 -18.41 3.93 10.42
CA PHE A 189 -18.95 2.68 9.89
C PHE A 189 -20.34 2.87 9.28
N GLN A 190 -21.24 3.59 9.97
CA GLN A 190 -22.58 3.92 9.49
C GLN A 190 -22.52 4.76 8.21
N ALA A 191 -21.71 5.81 8.18
CA ALA A 191 -21.58 6.67 7.01
C ALA A 191 -21.09 5.89 5.77
N LYS A 192 -20.21 4.90 5.94
CA LYS A 192 -19.80 4.04 4.83
C LYS A 192 -20.89 3.06 4.40
N LEU A 193 -21.69 2.52 5.32
CA LEU A 193 -22.85 1.71 4.97
C LEU A 193 -23.92 2.52 4.22
N GLU A 194 -24.11 3.79 4.56
CA GLU A 194 -24.99 4.69 3.82
C GLU A 194 -24.48 4.91 2.38
N GLU A 195 -23.17 5.15 2.21
CA GLU A 195 -22.54 5.29 0.90
C GLU A 195 -22.68 4.02 0.03
N LEU A 196 -22.62 2.85 0.67
CA LEU A 196 -22.79 1.54 0.02
C LEU A 196 -24.27 1.15 -0.18
N GLU A 197 -25.22 2.04 0.15
CA GLU A 197 -26.66 1.78 0.11
C GLU A 197 -27.09 0.56 0.95
N ALA A 198 -26.30 0.24 1.99
CA ALA A 198 -26.49 -0.90 2.88
C ALA A 198 -27.16 -0.53 4.21
N MET A 199 -27.31 0.76 4.51
CA MET A 199 -27.95 1.23 5.75
C MET A 199 -29.47 1.01 5.72
N ASN A 200 -29.94 0.05 6.51
CA ASN A 200 -31.34 -0.38 6.62
C ASN A 200 -31.69 -0.83 8.05
N ASP A 201 -32.89 -1.37 8.26
CA ASP A 201 -33.35 -1.77 9.59
C ASP A 201 -32.46 -2.85 10.23
N ILE A 202 -31.92 -3.78 9.43
CA ILE A 202 -31.03 -4.85 9.92
C ILE A 202 -29.71 -4.25 10.40
N THR A 203 -29.13 -3.30 9.66
CA THR A 203 -27.92 -2.61 10.12
C THR A 203 -28.18 -1.82 11.40
N ARG A 204 -29.35 -1.19 11.56
CA ARG A 204 -29.71 -0.46 12.79
C ARG A 204 -29.84 -1.40 13.97
N LEU A 205 -30.52 -2.54 13.80
CA LEU A 205 -30.63 -3.58 14.83
C LEU A 205 -29.26 -4.09 15.30
N CYS A 206 -28.28 -4.19 14.39
CA CYS A 206 -26.92 -4.59 14.72
C CYS A 206 -26.10 -3.46 15.36
N LEU A 207 -26.19 -2.23 14.85
CA LEU A 207 -25.27 -1.13 15.22
C LEU A 207 -25.78 -0.27 16.39
N ASP A 208 -27.09 -0.11 16.57
CA ASP A 208 -27.65 0.71 17.64
C ASP A 208 -27.24 0.23 19.05
N PRO A 209 -27.23 -1.09 19.34
CA PRO A 209 -26.80 -1.61 20.65
C PRO A 209 -25.30 -1.45 20.94
N LEU A 210 -24.46 -1.29 19.91
CA LEU A 210 -23.01 -1.24 20.07
C LEU A 210 -22.56 0.06 20.77
N PRO A 211 -21.39 0.08 21.43
CA PRO A 211 -20.78 1.33 21.86
C PRO A 211 -20.36 2.22 20.67
N MET A 212 -19.98 3.47 20.95
CA MET A 212 -19.47 4.41 19.93
C MET A 212 -18.19 3.87 19.27
N HIS A 213 -17.34 3.23 20.06
CA HIS A 213 -16.18 2.49 19.59
C HIS A 213 -16.39 1.02 19.91
N PHE A 214 -16.39 0.16 18.89
CA PHE A 214 -16.73 -1.25 19.05
C PHE A 214 -15.67 -2.17 18.41
N THR A 215 -15.62 -3.43 18.86
CA THR A 215 -14.73 -4.47 18.32
C THR A 215 -15.43 -5.35 17.29
N PHE A 216 -14.67 -6.16 16.58
CA PHE A 216 -15.24 -7.13 15.65
C PHE A 216 -16.11 -8.16 16.37
N GLU A 217 -15.70 -8.62 17.55
CA GLU A 217 -16.43 -9.59 18.36
C GLU A 217 -17.78 -9.05 18.83
N GLU A 218 -17.85 -7.76 19.19
CA GLU A 218 -19.12 -7.10 19.53
C GLU A 218 -20.05 -7.01 18.32
N LEU A 219 -19.51 -6.73 17.14
CA LEU A 219 -20.27 -6.74 15.88
C LEU A 219 -20.82 -8.14 15.57
N GLU A 220 -19.99 -9.18 15.67
CA GLU A 220 -20.41 -10.57 15.46
C GLU A 220 -21.51 -10.98 16.46
N ALA A 221 -21.37 -10.61 17.74
CA ALA A 221 -22.39 -10.88 18.75
C ALA A 221 -23.73 -10.20 18.42
N ALA A 222 -23.70 -8.96 17.94
CA ALA A 222 -24.90 -8.24 17.52
C ALA A 222 -25.56 -8.87 16.27
N ILE A 223 -24.75 -9.36 15.32
CA ILE A 223 -25.25 -10.07 14.13
C ILE A 223 -25.90 -11.41 14.54
N LEU A 224 -25.29 -12.16 15.46
CA LEU A 224 -25.85 -13.41 15.96
C LEU A 224 -27.17 -13.21 16.73
N ASP A 225 -27.33 -12.07 17.39
CA ASP A 225 -28.56 -11.74 18.12
C ASP A 225 -29.78 -11.49 17.21
N LEU A 226 -29.57 -11.27 15.90
CA LEU A 226 -30.67 -11.17 14.94
C LEU A 226 -31.60 -12.39 14.95
N ASP A 227 -31.04 -13.59 15.19
CA ASP A 227 -31.83 -14.82 15.30
C ASP A 227 -32.77 -14.77 16.53
N ASN A 228 -32.29 -14.26 17.67
CA ASN A 228 -33.09 -14.09 18.89
C ASN A 228 -34.19 -13.04 18.69
N GLN A 229 -33.96 -12.07 17.81
CA GLN A 229 -34.94 -11.06 17.40
C GLN A 229 -35.93 -11.57 16.33
N GLY A 230 -35.81 -12.83 15.90
CA GLY A 230 -36.69 -13.48 14.93
C GLY A 230 -36.49 -13.02 13.49
N ILE A 231 -35.33 -12.45 13.17
CA ILE A 231 -35.00 -12.00 11.81
C ILE A 231 -34.49 -13.20 10.99
N ASP A 232 -35.13 -13.45 9.84
CA ASP A 232 -34.70 -14.51 8.93
C ASP A 232 -33.34 -14.18 8.30
N ARG A 233 -32.37 -15.09 8.45
CA ARG A 233 -31.01 -14.95 7.89
C ARG A 233 -30.98 -14.76 6.39
N THR A 234 -31.94 -15.30 5.65
CA THR A 234 -32.06 -15.16 4.19
C THR A 234 -32.35 -13.71 3.81
N ILE A 235 -33.13 -13.01 4.63
CA ILE A 235 -33.43 -11.58 4.46
C ILE A 235 -32.20 -10.74 4.85
N ALA A 236 -31.51 -11.11 5.93
CA ALA A 236 -30.34 -10.40 6.44
C ALA A 236 -29.04 -10.67 5.66
N PHE A 237 -28.98 -11.73 4.87
CA PHE A 237 -27.73 -12.26 4.31
C PHE A 237 -26.90 -11.21 3.55
N GLN A 238 -27.53 -10.44 2.66
CA GLN A 238 -26.79 -9.44 1.88
C GLN A 238 -26.27 -8.30 2.77
N THR A 239 -27.06 -7.87 3.75
CA THR A 239 -26.67 -6.82 4.70
C THR A 239 -25.57 -7.28 5.65
N ILE A 240 -25.62 -8.53 6.12
CA ILE A 240 -24.56 -9.12 6.95
C ILE A 240 -23.27 -9.25 6.14
N LYS A 241 -23.36 -9.72 4.88
CA LYS A 241 -22.21 -9.81 3.96
C LYS A 241 -21.57 -8.43 3.72
N ILE A 242 -22.41 -7.43 3.41
CA ILE A 242 -22.24 -6.00 3.72
C ILE A 242 -21.20 -5.64 4.79
N MET A 243 -21.66 -5.84 6.02
CA MET A 243 -21.01 -5.46 7.26
C MET A 243 -19.71 -6.23 7.46
N HIS A 244 -19.65 -7.54 7.21
CA HIS A 244 -18.40 -8.30 7.30
C HIS A 244 -17.37 -7.85 6.27
N TRP A 245 -17.79 -7.55 5.03
CA TRP A 245 -16.89 -7.03 4.01
C TRP A 245 -16.27 -5.70 4.46
N LEU A 246 -17.11 -4.76 4.91
CA LEU A 246 -16.63 -3.46 5.41
C LEU A 246 -15.72 -3.62 6.63
N ALA A 247 -16.10 -4.46 7.59
CA ALA A 247 -15.30 -4.75 8.78
C ALA A 247 -13.94 -5.36 8.41
N SER A 248 -13.90 -6.26 7.42
CA SER A 248 -12.69 -6.96 6.97
C SER A 248 -11.77 -6.11 6.08
N SER A 249 -12.32 -5.07 5.45
CA SER A 249 -11.59 -4.05 4.67
C SER A 249 -10.87 -3.01 5.52
N ASN A 250 -11.13 -2.98 6.82
CA ASN A 250 -10.45 -2.12 7.78
C ASN A 250 -9.67 -3.01 8.75
N TYR A 251 -8.36 -2.81 8.88
CA TYR A 251 -7.54 -3.70 9.71
C TYR A 251 -6.26 -3.03 10.21
N ARG A 252 -5.63 -3.66 11.19
CA ARG A 252 -4.26 -3.35 11.61
C ARG A 252 -3.33 -4.44 11.12
N SER A 253 -2.13 -4.06 10.73
CA SER A 253 -1.05 -4.98 10.39
C SER A 253 0.19 -4.57 11.19
N SER A 254 0.77 -5.52 11.92
CA SER A 254 1.94 -5.28 12.76
C SER A 254 3.07 -6.25 12.42
N PHE A 255 4.28 -5.74 12.34
CA PHE A 255 5.49 -6.52 12.10
C PHE A 255 6.25 -6.81 13.40
N PRO A 256 7.13 -7.84 13.45
CA PRO A 256 8.04 -8.03 14.56
C PRO A 256 8.86 -6.76 14.83
N PRO A 257 8.96 -6.25 16.07
CA PRO A 257 9.66 -5.00 16.37
C PRO A 257 11.15 -5.01 15.99
N ASP A 258 11.76 -6.19 15.96
CA ASP A 258 13.16 -6.46 15.63
C ASP A 258 13.42 -6.65 14.13
N SER A 259 12.37 -6.82 13.31
CA SER A 259 12.51 -6.83 11.84
C SER A 259 13.03 -5.48 11.34
N GLU A 260 13.90 -5.50 10.34
CA GLU A 260 14.33 -4.29 9.64
C GLU A 260 13.25 -3.78 8.69
N LEU A 261 13.27 -2.48 8.39
CA LEU A 261 12.25 -1.87 7.52
C LEU A 261 12.16 -2.55 6.14
N SER A 262 13.31 -2.93 5.57
CA SER A 262 13.36 -3.57 4.25
C SER A 262 12.70 -4.95 4.23
N GLU A 263 12.60 -5.64 5.37
CA GLU A 263 11.97 -6.96 5.48
C GLU A 263 10.44 -6.86 5.50
N ARG A 264 9.88 -5.69 5.83
CA ARG A 264 8.45 -5.51 6.06
C ARG A 264 7.72 -5.32 4.74
N VAL A 265 6.80 -6.24 4.44
CA VAL A 265 5.94 -6.20 3.26
C VAL A 265 4.50 -6.00 3.69
N ILE A 266 3.90 -4.87 3.31
CA ILE A 266 2.44 -4.71 3.44
C ILE A 266 1.82 -5.43 2.25
N PHE A 267 1.42 -6.67 2.50
CA PHE A 267 0.81 -7.55 1.52
C PHE A 267 -0.73 -7.49 1.65
N PRO A 268 -1.49 -7.66 0.54
CA PRO A 268 -2.95 -7.78 0.58
C PRO A 268 -3.50 -8.70 1.67
N GLN A 269 -4.35 -8.14 2.54
CA GLN A 269 -4.98 -8.84 3.65
C GLN A 269 -6.49 -8.53 3.78
N GLY A 270 -7.00 -7.53 3.06
CA GLY A 270 -8.43 -7.19 2.96
C GLY A 270 -9.09 -7.69 1.66
N PRO A 271 -10.43 -7.84 1.64
CA PRO A 271 -11.14 -8.27 0.43
C PRO A 271 -11.07 -7.25 -0.72
N THR A 272 -10.93 -5.96 -0.39
CA THR A 272 -10.82 -4.83 -1.33
C THR A 272 -9.51 -4.78 -2.11
N GLU A 273 -8.49 -5.48 -1.64
CA GLU A 273 -7.13 -5.45 -2.18
C GLU A 273 -6.67 -6.86 -2.59
N SER A 274 -7.60 -7.80 -2.76
CA SER A 274 -7.31 -9.20 -3.07
C SER A 274 -6.46 -9.41 -4.32
N HIS A 275 -6.40 -8.43 -5.23
CA HIS A 275 -5.58 -8.42 -6.44
C HIS A 275 -4.47 -7.36 -6.43
N GLY A 276 -4.31 -6.61 -5.34
CA GLY A 276 -3.15 -5.79 -5.10
C GLY A 276 -3.42 -4.46 -4.40
N MET A 277 -2.32 -3.89 -3.91
CA MET A 277 -2.22 -2.55 -3.36
C MET A 277 -1.33 -1.72 -4.30
N GLU A 278 -1.84 -0.58 -4.79
CA GLU A 278 -1.15 0.21 -5.81
C GLU A 278 -0.89 1.65 -5.36
N ASP A 279 0.27 2.17 -5.78
CA ASP A 279 0.62 3.59 -5.79
C ASP A 279 0.43 4.31 -4.45
N ALA A 280 1.05 3.77 -3.39
CA ALA A 280 1.02 4.37 -2.07
C ALA A 280 1.73 5.73 -2.05
N ARG A 281 1.02 6.77 -1.60
CA ARG A 281 1.50 8.15 -1.53
C ARG A 281 1.72 8.55 -0.08
N PHE A 282 2.90 8.24 0.45
CA PHE A 282 3.24 8.56 1.83
C PHE A 282 3.42 10.07 2.03
N VAL A 283 2.99 10.57 3.18
CA VAL A 283 3.25 11.91 3.68
C VAL A 283 3.60 11.85 5.16
N ARG A 284 4.59 12.64 5.56
CA ARG A 284 4.82 12.96 6.96
C ARG A 284 3.90 14.11 7.35
N PHE A 285 2.78 13.80 7.99
CA PHE A 285 1.77 14.77 8.39
C PHE A 285 2.08 15.32 9.78
N THR A 286 2.04 16.64 9.94
CA THR A 286 2.21 17.31 11.24
C THR A 286 0.87 17.89 11.68
N GLU A 287 0.35 17.40 12.80
CA GLU A 287 -0.85 17.92 13.45
C GLU A 287 -0.60 19.30 14.07
N ASN A 288 -1.69 20.02 14.39
CA ASN A 288 -1.62 21.36 14.98
C ASN A 288 -0.91 21.39 16.35
N ASP A 289 -0.87 20.25 17.06
CA ASP A 289 -0.16 20.09 18.34
C ASP A 289 1.33 19.68 18.18
N GLY A 290 1.80 19.54 16.93
CA GLY A 290 3.16 19.11 16.60
C GLY A 290 3.35 17.60 16.54
N THR A 291 2.31 16.80 16.82
CA THR A 291 2.35 15.34 16.68
C THR A 291 2.54 14.98 15.20
N VAL A 292 3.37 13.98 14.95
CA VAL A 292 3.66 13.50 13.59
C VAL A 292 2.99 12.16 13.37
N VAL A 293 2.24 12.06 12.27
CA VAL A 293 1.64 10.82 11.78
C VAL A 293 2.04 10.64 10.32
N TYR A 294 2.34 9.42 9.92
CA TYR A 294 2.57 9.09 8.53
C TYR A 294 1.28 8.54 7.93
N TYR A 295 0.80 9.21 6.90
CA TYR A 295 -0.35 8.78 6.13
C TYR A 295 0.08 8.32 4.75
N ALA A 296 -0.58 7.31 4.19
CA ALA A 296 -0.46 7.01 2.77
C ALA A 296 -1.79 6.60 2.18
N THR A 297 -2.25 7.34 1.18
CA THR A 297 -3.37 6.91 0.35
C THR A 297 -2.87 5.94 -0.70
N TYR A 298 -3.64 4.88 -0.96
CA TYR A 298 -3.32 3.89 -1.99
C TYR A 298 -4.59 3.39 -2.66
N THR A 299 -4.42 2.72 -3.80
CA THR A 299 -5.52 2.10 -4.54
C THR A 299 -5.58 0.62 -4.21
N ALA A 300 -6.62 0.18 -3.51
CA ALA A 300 -6.91 -1.24 -3.29
C ALA A 300 -7.68 -1.79 -4.50
N TYR A 301 -7.23 -2.91 -5.06
CA TYR A 301 -7.88 -3.56 -6.22
C TYR A 301 -8.32 -4.98 -5.88
N ASP A 302 -9.59 -5.30 -6.15
CA ASP A 302 -10.18 -6.63 -5.86
C ASP A 302 -10.31 -7.53 -7.10
N GLY A 303 -9.77 -7.11 -8.25
CA GLY A 303 -9.90 -7.80 -9.53
C GLY A 303 -11.02 -7.24 -10.41
N VAL A 304 -11.95 -6.48 -9.83
CA VAL A 304 -13.10 -5.90 -10.55
C VAL A 304 -13.20 -4.39 -10.32
N LYS A 305 -13.07 -3.95 -9.07
CA LYS A 305 -13.23 -2.56 -8.63
C LYS A 305 -11.98 -2.10 -7.90
N ILE A 306 -11.80 -0.78 -7.93
CA ILE A 306 -10.84 -0.10 -7.08
C ILE A 306 -11.54 0.57 -5.91
N LEU A 307 -10.85 0.65 -4.78
CA LEU A 307 -11.27 1.45 -3.63
C LEU A 307 -10.06 2.20 -3.06
N PRO A 308 -10.11 3.53 -2.97
CA PRO A 308 -9.09 4.29 -2.25
C PRO A 308 -9.09 3.93 -0.77
N GLN A 309 -7.91 3.65 -0.23
CA GLN A 309 -7.71 3.37 1.19
C GLN A 309 -6.59 4.23 1.76
N LEU A 310 -6.53 4.28 3.09
CA LEU A 310 -5.59 5.05 3.87
C LEU A 310 -4.79 4.12 4.78
N ILE A 311 -3.47 4.22 4.70
CA ILE A 311 -2.51 3.67 5.64
C ILE A 311 -2.17 4.76 6.65
N GLU A 312 -2.18 4.42 7.94
CA GLU A 312 -1.75 5.30 9.03
C GLU A 312 -0.69 4.58 9.88
N THR A 313 0.43 5.24 10.17
CA THR A 313 1.49 4.72 11.07
C THR A 313 2.24 5.86 11.75
N THR A 314 2.86 5.58 12.90
CA THR A 314 3.77 6.50 13.59
C THR A 314 5.20 5.94 13.70
N ASP A 315 5.40 4.67 13.39
CA ASP A 315 6.64 3.93 13.68
C ASP A 315 7.11 3.00 12.55
N PHE A 316 6.32 2.85 11.47
CA PHE A 316 6.55 1.88 10.39
C PHE A 316 6.64 0.41 10.87
N ILE A 317 6.21 0.11 12.09
CA ILE A 317 6.08 -1.24 12.66
C ILE A 317 4.61 -1.65 12.68
N SER A 318 3.73 -0.71 13.05
CA SER A 318 2.29 -0.90 13.12
C SER A 318 1.59 0.01 12.12
N PHE A 319 0.76 -0.58 11.27
CA PHE A 319 0.00 0.10 10.24
C PHE A 319 -1.49 -0.12 10.46
N ARG A 320 -2.28 0.93 10.26
CA ARG A 320 -3.75 0.85 10.18
C ARG A 320 -4.17 1.08 8.73
N MET A 321 -4.92 0.15 8.17
CA MET A 321 -5.54 0.27 6.85
C MET A 321 -7.02 0.60 7.06
N ALA A 322 -7.47 1.69 6.46
CA ALA A 322 -8.83 2.18 6.59
C ALA A 322 -9.44 2.55 5.23
N THR A 323 -10.72 2.28 5.06
CA THR A 323 -11.46 2.70 3.87
C THR A 323 -11.62 4.22 3.84
N LEU A 324 -11.34 4.84 2.69
CA LEU A 324 -11.76 6.22 2.45
C LEU A 324 -13.24 6.25 2.03
N ASN A 325 -13.90 7.35 2.36
CA ASN A 325 -15.36 7.47 2.27
C ASN A 325 -15.73 8.80 1.59
N GLY A 326 -16.94 8.83 1.04
CA GLY A 326 -17.50 10.02 0.39
C GLY A 326 -17.34 10.04 -1.13
N LYS A 327 -18.12 10.92 -1.77
CA LYS A 327 -18.26 10.99 -3.24
C LYS A 327 -16.98 11.40 -3.97
N ALA A 328 -16.05 12.07 -3.29
CA ALA A 328 -14.76 12.46 -3.83
C ALA A 328 -13.64 11.43 -3.52
N ALA A 329 -13.96 10.32 -2.85
CA ALA A 329 -13.00 9.24 -2.54
C ALA A 329 -13.28 7.96 -3.36
N GLN A 330 -13.56 8.11 -4.65
CA GLN A 330 -13.93 6.99 -5.53
C GLN A 330 -12.83 6.58 -6.51
N ASN A 331 -11.90 7.49 -6.83
CA ASN A 331 -10.88 7.29 -7.84
C ASN A 331 -9.46 7.32 -7.22
N LYS A 332 -8.45 6.99 -8.02
CA LYS A 332 -7.05 6.93 -7.60
C LYS A 332 -6.38 8.30 -7.49
N GLY A 333 -5.19 8.31 -6.91
CA GLY A 333 -4.30 9.47 -6.95
C GLY A 333 -4.55 10.53 -5.89
N ILE A 334 -5.34 10.26 -4.85
CA ILE A 334 -5.44 11.17 -3.70
C ILE A 334 -4.05 11.30 -3.06
N ALA A 335 -3.61 12.51 -2.74
CA ALA A 335 -2.40 12.77 -1.96
C ALA A 335 -2.66 13.88 -0.95
N LEU A 336 -2.37 13.60 0.32
CA LEU A 336 -2.62 14.53 1.41
C LEU A 336 -1.57 15.65 1.44
N PHE A 337 -1.97 16.85 1.85
CA PHE A 337 -1.04 17.89 2.25
C PHE A 337 -0.34 17.49 3.57
N PRO A 338 0.88 17.97 3.85
CA PRO A 338 1.67 17.56 5.02
C PRO A 338 1.20 18.17 6.34
N ARG A 339 0.16 19.02 6.31
CA ARG A 339 -0.52 19.60 7.47
C ARG A 339 -1.92 20.05 7.07
N LYS A 340 -2.72 20.44 8.06
CA LYS A 340 -4.00 21.11 7.82
C LYS A 340 -3.78 22.50 7.19
N ILE A 341 -4.75 22.92 6.39
CA ILE A 341 -4.84 24.28 5.83
C ILE A 341 -6.05 24.93 6.50
N GLY A 342 -5.79 25.92 7.35
CA GLY A 342 -6.72 26.28 8.42
C GLY A 342 -6.91 25.08 9.36
N ASP A 343 -8.15 24.75 9.70
CA ASP A 343 -8.48 23.60 10.56
C ASP A 343 -8.90 22.34 9.80
N ARG A 344 -8.69 22.30 8.48
CA ARG A 344 -9.14 21.20 7.62
C ARG A 344 -7.97 20.42 7.03
N TYR A 345 -8.15 19.11 6.91
CA TYR A 345 -7.32 18.29 6.04
C TYR A 345 -7.51 18.73 4.59
N ALA A 346 -6.43 18.70 3.82
CA ALA A 346 -6.44 18.99 2.40
C ALA A 346 -5.80 17.84 1.62
N ALA A 347 -6.26 17.62 0.40
CA ALA A 347 -5.69 16.66 -0.53
C ALA A 347 -5.75 17.17 -1.97
N VAL A 348 -4.77 16.80 -2.79
CA VAL A 348 -4.90 16.83 -4.25
C VAL A 348 -5.30 15.45 -4.77
N SER A 349 -6.07 15.39 -5.85
CA SER A 349 -6.56 14.11 -6.40
C SER A 349 -6.87 14.19 -7.88
N ARG A 350 -7.27 13.06 -8.46
CA ARG A 350 -7.66 12.93 -9.87
C ARG A 350 -8.98 12.18 -9.99
N GLN A 351 -10.09 12.92 -10.09
CA GLN A 351 -11.45 12.36 -9.99
C GLN A 351 -12.00 11.82 -11.30
N ASP A 352 -11.67 12.47 -12.41
CA ASP A 352 -12.32 12.28 -13.72
C ASP A 352 -11.43 11.59 -14.77
N ASN A 353 -10.32 11.01 -14.34
CA ASN A 353 -9.28 10.45 -15.20
C ASN A 353 -8.53 11.46 -16.08
N GLU A 354 -8.68 12.77 -15.88
CA GLU A 354 -8.02 13.79 -16.71
C GLU A 354 -7.36 14.92 -15.93
N ASN A 355 -8.02 15.44 -14.88
CA ASN A 355 -7.72 16.73 -14.26
C ASN A 355 -7.31 16.60 -12.79
N ASN A 356 -6.57 17.59 -12.26
CA ASN A 356 -6.28 17.66 -10.82
C ASN A 356 -7.34 18.44 -10.07
N TYR A 357 -7.67 17.96 -8.87
CA TYR A 357 -8.67 18.52 -7.97
C TYR A 357 -8.09 18.76 -6.59
N LEU A 358 -8.54 19.83 -5.92
CA LEU A 358 -8.38 20.06 -4.49
C LEU A 358 -9.58 19.49 -3.74
N MET A 359 -9.32 18.87 -2.60
CA MET A 359 -10.33 18.36 -1.68
C MET A 359 -10.02 18.89 -0.28
N LEU A 360 -11.06 19.27 0.46
CA LEU A 360 -10.96 19.73 1.84
C LEU A 360 -11.91 18.91 2.72
N SER A 361 -11.50 18.60 3.95
CA SER A 361 -12.32 17.84 4.88
C SER A 361 -11.94 18.09 6.35
N ASP A 362 -12.92 17.99 7.24
CA ASP A 362 -12.71 17.99 8.69
C ASP A 362 -12.21 16.62 9.20
N ASN A 363 -12.26 15.59 8.36
CA ASN A 363 -11.84 14.23 8.71
C ASN A 363 -11.06 13.58 7.56
N VAL A 364 -9.84 13.14 7.82
CA VAL A 364 -8.93 12.53 6.82
C VAL A 364 -9.51 11.31 6.10
N ARG A 365 -10.55 10.67 6.65
CA ARG A 365 -11.21 9.49 6.05
C ARG A 365 -12.47 9.82 5.24
N PHE A 366 -12.96 11.05 5.26
CA PHE A 366 -14.20 11.44 4.59
C PHE A 366 -13.93 12.55 3.60
N TRP A 367 -14.27 12.35 2.34
CA TRP A 367 -14.07 13.35 1.29
C TRP A 367 -15.31 13.45 0.41
N THR A 368 -16.04 14.55 0.55
CA THR A 368 -17.34 14.73 -0.11
C THR A 368 -17.24 15.57 -1.37
N GLU A 369 -16.39 16.60 -1.35
CA GLU A 369 -16.30 17.60 -2.39
C GLU A 369 -14.90 17.64 -3.00
N ALA A 370 -14.84 17.98 -4.28
CA ALA A 370 -13.61 18.16 -5.03
C ALA A 370 -13.77 19.35 -5.98
N GLU A 371 -12.85 20.30 -5.91
CA GLU A 371 -12.78 21.47 -6.78
C GLU A 371 -11.67 21.27 -7.81
N ARG A 372 -11.96 21.43 -9.10
CA ARG A 372 -10.95 21.27 -10.15
C ARG A 372 -10.00 22.46 -10.15
N ILE A 373 -8.71 22.21 -9.97
CA ILE A 373 -7.67 23.24 -9.89
C ILE A 373 -6.75 23.30 -11.11
N GLN A 374 -6.61 22.19 -11.86
CA GLN A 374 -5.75 22.14 -13.04
C GLN A 374 -6.38 21.32 -14.15
N ILE A 375 -6.22 21.77 -15.39
CA ILE A 375 -6.54 21.03 -16.61
C ILE A 375 -5.28 20.89 -17.47
N PRO A 376 -5.18 19.87 -18.35
CA PRO A 376 -4.13 19.80 -19.36
C PRO A 376 -4.04 21.07 -20.21
N ALA A 377 -2.85 21.69 -20.26
CA ALA A 377 -2.61 22.94 -20.98
C ALA A 377 -1.26 23.00 -21.72
N ARG A 378 -0.46 21.92 -21.68
CA ARG A 378 0.83 21.81 -22.38
C ARG A 378 0.86 20.61 -23.34
N PRO A 379 1.62 20.67 -24.45
CA PRO A 379 1.69 19.57 -25.42
C PRO A 379 2.06 18.21 -24.82
N TRP A 380 2.89 18.18 -23.78
CA TRP A 380 3.34 16.97 -23.11
C TRP A 380 2.33 16.37 -22.12
N GLU A 381 1.20 17.04 -21.89
CA GLU A 381 0.17 16.61 -20.91
C GLU A 381 -1.25 16.54 -21.47
N LEU A 382 -1.46 16.80 -22.78
CA LEU A 382 -2.80 16.96 -23.38
C LEU A 382 -3.73 15.74 -23.27
N ILE A 383 -3.23 14.54 -22.99
CA ILE A 383 -4.10 13.36 -22.81
C ILE A 383 -4.72 13.35 -21.41
N GLN A 384 -3.92 13.65 -20.38
CA GLN A 384 -4.33 13.71 -18.97
C GLN A 384 -3.16 14.20 -18.10
N ILE A 385 -3.50 14.72 -16.93
CA ILE A 385 -2.59 15.02 -15.82
C ILE A 385 -2.98 14.24 -14.56
N GLY A 386 -2.06 14.19 -13.61
CA GLY A 386 -2.35 13.77 -12.25
C GLY A 386 -1.27 14.26 -11.28
N ASN A 387 -1.61 14.47 -10.01
CA ASN A 387 -0.59 14.65 -8.98
C ASN A 387 0.20 13.35 -8.81
N SER A 388 1.50 13.48 -8.59
CA SER A 388 2.38 12.36 -8.32
C SER A 388 2.22 11.93 -6.87
N GLY A 389 2.43 12.85 -5.93
CA GLY A 389 2.24 12.61 -4.50
C GLY A 389 1.87 13.89 -3.76
N SER A 390 2.23 13.93 -2.49
CA SER A 390 1.89 14.98 -1.55
C SER A 390 2.52 16.32 -1.95
N PRO A 391 1.77 17.45 -1.86
CA PRO A 391 2.34 18.78 -2.05
C PRO A 391 3.48 19.07 -1.08
N LEU A 392 4.51 19.77 -1.55
CA LEU A 392 5.70 20.13 -0.80
C LEU A 392 5.61 21.61 -0.41
N GLU A 393 5.71 21.89 0.89
CA GLU A 393 5.62 23.26 1.41
C GLU A 393 6.89 24.06 1.10
N THR A 394 6.72 25.26 0.55
CA THR A 394 7.81 26.23 0.32
C THR A 394 7.31 27.63 0.69
N GLU A 395 8.23 28.58 0.88
CA GLU A 395 7.86 29.99 1.12
C GLU A 395 7.09 30.61 -0.06
N ALA A 396 7.27 30.08 -1.28
CA ALA A 396 6.59 30.55 -2.48
C ALA A 396 5.20 29.95 -2.68
N GLY A 397 4.83 28.89 -1.95
CA GLY A 397 3.60 28.13 -2.15
C GLY A 397 3.79 26.62 -2.01
N TRP A 398 2.75 25.88 -2.37
CA TRP A 398 2.78 24.42 -2.40
C TRP A 398 3.29 23.93 -3.75
N LEU A 399 4.50 23.37 -3.77
CA LEU A 399 5.08 22.73 -4.94
C LEU A 399 4.48 21.34 -5.12
N VAL A 400 3.74 21.12 -6.20
CA VAL A 400 3.11 19.82 -6.51
C VAL A 400 3.80 19.21 -7.72
N ILE A 401 4.46 18.07 -7.52
CA ILE A 401 4.97 17.25 -8.63
C ILE A 401 3.77 16.62 -9.33
N THR A 402 3.67 16.78 -10.64
CA THR A 402 2.62 16.20 -11.47
C THR A 402 3.20 15.19 -12.45
N HIS A 403 2.37 14.30 -12.98
CA HIS A 403 2.66 13.59 -14.21
C HIS A 403 1.73 14.10 -15.32
N GLY A 404 2.23 14.12 -16.54
CA GLY A 404 1.48 14.46 -17.75
C GLY A 404 1.69 13.43 -18.83
N VAL A 405 0.64 13.17 -19.61
CA VAL A 405 0.64 12.19 -20.70
C VAL A 405 0.56 12.90 -22.05
N GLY A 406 1.62 12.73 -22.84
CA GLY A 406 1.79 13.39 -24.13
C GLY A 406 1.57 12.47 -25.33
N PRO A 407 2.01 12.89 -26.54
CA PRO A 407 1.95 12.09 -27.75
C PRO A 407 2.55 10.70 -27.55
N MET A 408 1.95 9.69 -28.20
CA MET A 408 2.33 8.28 -28.06
C MET A 408 2.25 7.75 -26.62
N ARG A 409 1.38 8.35 -25.77
CA ARG A 409 1.23 8.00 -24.36
C ARG A 409 2.54 8.07 -23.56
N ARG A 410 3.44 8.98 -23.92
CA ARG A 410 4.65 9.23 -23.13
C ARG A 410 4.28 9.87 -21.79
N TYR A 411 4.65 9.23 -20.69
CA TYR A 411 4.48 9.80 -19.35
C TYR A 411 5.75 10.56 -18.96
N THR A 412 5.56 11.78 -18.47
CA THR A 412 6.63 12.67 -18.02
C THR A 412 6.23 13.31 -16.69
N LEU A 413 7.20 13.73 -15.88
CA LEU A 413 6.93 14.50 -14.68
C LEU A 413 7.01 16.00 -14.98
N GLY A 414 6.12 16.77 -14.37
CA GLY A 414 6.11 18.21 -14.34
C GLY A 414 5.87 18.73 -12.93
N ALA A 415 5.53 20.01 -12.82
CA ALA A 415 5.16 20.61 -11.56
C ALA A 415 4.19 21.78 -11.76
N ILE A 416 3.40 22.03 -10.71
CA ILE A 416 2.65 23.27 -10.50
C ILE A 416 2.99 23.86 -9.13
N LEU A 417 2.70 25.14 -8.97
CA LEU A 417 2.77 25.85 -7.69
C LEU A 417 1.36 26.30 -7.32
N LEU A 418 0.89 25.92 -6.14
CA LEU A 418 -0.37 26.42 -5.57
C LEU A 418 -0.07 27.52 -4.54
N ASP A 419 -0.97 28.48 -4.39
CA ASP A 419 -0.86 29.53 -3.37
C ASP A 419 -0.86 28.90 -1.96
N LEU A 420 0.00 29.41 -1.07
CA LEU A 420 0.25 28.82 0.25
C LEU A 420 -1.00 28.87 1.15
N GLU A 421 -1.74 29.98 1.07
CA GLU A 421 -2.92 30.26 1.90
C GLU A 421 -4.21 29.75 1.23
N ASP A 422 -4.27 29.89 -0.11
CA ASP A 422 -5.41 29.42 -0.90
C ASP A 422 -4.99 28.40 -1.97
N PRO A 423 -4.88 27.11 -1.61
CA PRO A 423 -4.40 26.07 -2.52
C PRO A 423 -5.33 25.80 -3.72
N SER A 424 -6.52 26.44 -3.80
CA SER A 424 -7.36 26.38 -5.00
C SER A 424 -6.74 27.15 -6.18
N ARG A 425 -5.81 28.06 -5.90
CA ARG A 425 -5.19 28.94 -6.89
C ARG A 425 -3.86 28.37 -7.38
N VAL A 426 -3.81 27.98 -8.65
CA VAL A 426 -2.54 27.67 -9.35
C VAL A 426 -1.83 28.97 -9.71
N ILE A 427 -0.66 29.20 -9.10
CA ILE A 427 0.16 30.40 -9.29
C ILE A 427 1.45 30.14 -10.10
N GLY A 428 1.71 28.89 -10.48
CA GLY A 428 2.79 28.51 -11.38
C GLY A 428 2.54 27.17 -12.06
N HIS A 429 3.00 26.99 -13.30
CA HIS A 429 2.83 25.76 -14.08
C HIS A 429 3.93 25.63 -15.12
N LEU A 430 4.76 24.59 -15.01
CA LEU A 430 5.89 24.38 -15.91
C LEU A 430 5.43 24.29 -17.37
N ARG A 431 6.20 24.93 -18.27
CA ARG A 431 5.93 24.89 -19.71
C ARG A 431 6.47 23.62 -20.35
N GLU A 432 7.64 23.18 -19.91
CA GLU A 432 8.30 21.94 -20.33
C GLU A 432 8.31 20.91 -19.20
N PRO A 433 8.41 19.61 -19.48
CA PRO A 433 8.51 18.59 -18.43
C PRO A 433 9.74 18.80 -17.55
N LEU A 434 9.59 18.51 -16.27
CA LEU A 434 10.68 18.45 -15.31
C LEU A 434 11.56 17.21 -15.53
N LEU A 435 10.94 16.05 -15.78
CA LEU A 435 11.64 14.79 -16.02
C LEU A 435 10.99 14.03 -17.17
N VAL A 436 11.81 13.56 -18.11
CA VAL A 436 11.38 12.71 -19.21
C VAL A 436 12.17 11.40 -19.22
N PRO A 437 11.59 10.28 -19.68
CA PRO A 437 12.33 9.03 -19.85
C PRO A 437 13.49 9.24 -20.82
N ASN A 438 14.68 8.79 -20.43
CA ASN A 438 15.87 8.72 -21.31
C ASN A 438 15.96 7.37 -22.05
N GLU A 439 17.04 7.16 -22.80
CA GLU A 439 17.27 5.93 -23.59
C GLU A 439 17.35 4.65 -22.76
N HIS A 440 17.73 4.73 -21.49
CA HIS A 440 17.81 3.59 -20.57
C HIS A 440 16.53 3.38 -19.75
N GLU A 441 15.62 4.35 -19.78
CA GLU A 441 14.37 4.37 -18.99
C GLU A 441 13.13 4.13 -19.84
N ARG A 442 13.25 4.17 -21.18
CA ARG A 442 12.13 4.10 -22.13
C ARG A 442 11.65 2.69 -22.46
N ASP A 443 12.45 1.67 -22.16
CA ASP A 443 12.15 0.28 -22.48
C ASP A 443 11.77 -0.48 -21.20
N GLY A 444 10.65 -1.22 -21.23
CA GLY A 444 10.15 -1.97 -20.09
C GLY A 444 8.71 -2.48 -20.27
N TYR A 445 8.07 -2.87 -19.17
CA TYR A 445 6.71 -3.41 -19.15
C TYR A 445 5.69 -2.42 -19.74
N VAL A 446 5.80 -1.14 -19.37
CA VAL A 446 5.08 -0.03 -20.02
C VAL A 446 6.09 0.98 -20.56
N PRO A 447 6.43 0.94 -21.87
CA PRO A 447 7.46 1.80 -22.44
C PRO A 447 7.17 3.29 -22.31
N ASN A 448 8.23 4.11 -22.30
CA ASN A 448 8.19 5.58 -22.29
C ASN A 448 7.48 6.19 -21.06
N VAL A 449 7.64 5.56 -19.89
CA VAL A 449 7.06 6.05 -18.64
C VAL A 449 8.14 6.47 -17.65
N VAL A 450 7.98 7.66 -17.08
CA VAL A 450 8.50 7.99 -15.74
C VAL A 450 7.33 8.43 -14.86
N TYR A 451 7.28 7.93 -13.63
CA TYR A 451 6.15 8.13 -12.72
C TYR A 451 6.62 8.21 -11.27
N SER A 452 6.00 9.05 -10.44
CA SER A 452 6.34 9.18 -9.01
C SER A 452 5.09 9.15 -8.16
N CYS A 453 5.20 8.68 -6.92
CA CYS A 453 4.15 8.74 -5.90
C CYS A 453 4.48 9.74 -4.78
N GLY A 454 5.45 10.64 -4.99
CA GLY A 454 5.82 11.68 -4.04
C GLY A 454 7.33 11.82 -3.92
N GLY A 455 7.78 12.98 -3.45
CA GLY A 455 9.17 13.28 -3.17
C GLY A 455 9.32 14.06 -1.87
N MET A 456 10.51 14.61 -1.65
CA MET A 456 10.78 15.44 -0.48
C MET A 456 11.70 16.61 -0.86
N ILE A 457 11.73 17.63 -0.01
CA ILE A 457 12.73 18.70 -0.08
C ILE A 457 13.77 18.47 1.01
N HIS A 458 15.04 18.59 0.66
CA HIS A 458 16.17 18.51 1.58
C HIS A 458 17.29 19.46 1.13
N ASN A 459 17.73 20.36 2.01
CA ASN A 459 18.76 21.37 1.70
C ASN A 459 18.58 22.05 0.33
N ASP A 460 17.39 22.63 0.09
CA ASP A 460 17.03 23.31 -1.16
C ASP A 460 17.08 22.44 -2.43
N LEU A 461 17.11 21.12 -2.26
CA LEU A 461 16.99 20.15 -3.33
C LEU A 461 15.61 19.47 -3.28
N LEU A 462 14.93 19.50 -4.41
CA LEU A 462 13.78 18.66 -4.68
C LEU A 462 14.29 17.25 -5.02
N VAL A 463 14.07 16.29 -4.12
CA VAL A 463 14.44 14.88 -4.29
C VAL A 463 13.22 14.09 -4.76
N ILE A 464 13.31 13.52 -5.96
CA ILE A 464 12.21 12.86 -6.66
C ILE A 464 12.57 11.39 -6.86
N PRO A 465 12.03 10.46 -6.06
CA PRO A 465 12.04 9.08 -6.45
C PRO A 465 11.03 8.89 -7.61
N TYR A 466 11.41 8.10 -8.61
CA TYR A 466 10.55 7.83 -9.76
C TYR A 466 10.72 6.40 -10.27
N GLY A 467 9.62 5.77 -10.64
CA GLY A 467 9.59 4.55 -11.44
C GLY A 467 9.86 4.86 -12.90
N PHE A 468 10.44 3.90 -13.62
CA PHE A 468 10.63 3.96 -15.06
C PHE A 468 10.14 2.68 -15.74
N SER A 469 9.41 2.87 -16.84
CA SER A 469 8.80 1.85 -17.69
C SER A 469 8.09 0.70 -16.97
N ASP A 470 7.50 0.95 -15.79
CA ASP A 470 6.88 -0.05 -14.91
C ASP A 470 7.76 -1.29 -14.68
N MET A 471 9.07 -1.07 -14.56
CA MET A 471 10.07 -2.13 -14.35
C MET A 471 10.83 -1.91 -13.04
N GLY A 472 11.41 -0.72 -12.89
CA GLY A 472 12.29 -0.38 -11.79
C GLY A 472 12.08 1.06 -11.33
N ALA A 473 12.85 1.49 -10.34
CA ALA A 473 12.85 2.85 -9.83
C ALA A 473 14.24 3.45 -9.72
N ALA A 474 14.29 4.77 -9.62
CA ALA A 474 15.49 5.60 -9.52
C ALA A 474 15.19 6.86 -8.69
N VAL A 475 16.22 7.67 -8.45
CA VAL A 475 16.08 8.97 -7.79
C VAL A 475 16.71 10.06 -8.66
N ALA A 476 16.04 11.20 -8.77
CA ALA A 476 16.57 12.42 -9.38
C ALA A 476 16.46 13.59 -8.39
N SER A 477 17.28 14.62 -8.60
CA SER A 477 17.25 15.84 -7.81
C SER A 477 17.34 17.09 -8.69
N ALA A 478 16.70 18.17 -8.25
CA ALA A 478 16.77 19.50 -8.85
C ALA A 478 16.87 20.57 -7.76
N SER A 479 17.44 21.74 -8.07
CA SER A 479 17.35 22.90 -7.17
C SER A 479 15.90 23.37 -7.06
N VAL A 480 15.43 23.61 -5.84
CA VAL A 480 14.10 24.19 -5.60
C VAL A 480 14.01 25.57 -6.24
N ASP A 481 15.04 26.41 -6.11
CA ASP A 481 15.08 27.76 -6.70
C ASP A 481 14.96 27.74 -8.23
N ASP A 482 15.66 26.81 -8.90
CA ASP A 482 15.56 26.66 -10.36
C ASP A 482 14.15 26.24 -10.77
N VAL A 483 13.53 25.32 -10.01
CA VAL A 483 12.16 24.85 -10.26
C VAL A 483 11.15 25.98 -10.06
N LEU A 484 11.24 26.71 -8.95
CA LEU A 484 10.36 27.84 -8.63
C LEU A 484 10.51 28.97 -9.66
N THR A 485 11.74 29.32 -10.05
CA THR A 485 12.01 30.32 -11.08
C THR A 485 11.35 29.94 -12.41
N ALA A 486 11.42 28.67 -12.80
CA ALA A 486 10.79 28.17 -14.02
C ALA A 486 9.26 28.08 -13.94
N LEU A 487 8.69 27.95 -12.74
CA LEU A 487 7.24 27.92 -12.50
C LEU A 487 6.60 29.30 -12.63
N THR A 488 7.31 30.36 -12.21
CA THR A 488 6.79 31.73 -12.16
C THR A 488 7.26 32.64 -13.31
N GLY A 489 8.21 32.19 -14.14
CA GLY A 489 8.73 32.91 -15.32
C GLY A 489 7.99 32.63 -16.62
#